data_AF-A0A352VHP7-F1
#
_entry.id   AF-A0A352VHP7-F1
#
_cell.length_a   1.000
_cell.length_b   1.000
_cell.length_c   1.000
_cell.angle_alpha   90.00
_cell.angle_beta   90.00
_cell.angle_gamma   90.00
#
_symmetry.space_group_name_H-M   'P 1'
#
loop_
_entity.id
_entity.type
_entity.pdbx_description
1 polymer ?
#
loop_
_entity_poly.entity_id
_entity_poly.type
_entity_poly.pdbx_seq_one_letter_code
_entity_poly.pdbx_strand_id
1 'polypeptide(L)'
;ALDALVLTGVESSVLFHRRVMDEPDFRAGSFSIRYLEQHPELVEVADSASALRAAAVAAALLEEGHRRLHRTSRISGNGSNTISAWRASGWPWRRERP
;
A
#
# COMPACT_ATOMS: atom_id res chain seq x y z
N ALA A 1 20.02 -4.90 6.64
CA ALA A 1 19.75 -4.67 5.20
C ALA A 1 18.28 -4.90 4.86
N LEU A 2 17.68 -6.05 5.23
CA LEU A 2 16.26 -6.29 4.98
C LEU A 2 15.30 -5.36 5.73
N ASP A 3 15.70 -4.78 6.87
CA ASP A 3 14.85 -3.84 7.62
C ASP A 3 14.59 -2.53 6.87
N ALA A 4 15.47 -2.17 5.93
CA ALA A 4 15.35 -0.96 5.12
C ALA A 4 14.64 -1.22 3.78
N LEU A 5 14.29 -2.48 3.47
CA LEU A 5 13.65 -2.83 2.20
C LEU A 5 12.17 -2.49 2.25
N VAL A 6 11.76 -1.54 1.40
CA VAL A 6 10.36 -1.12 1.23
C VAL A 6 9.85 -1.64 -0.11
N LEU A 7 8.91 -2.58 -0.05
CA LEU A 7 8.18 -3.11 -1.21
C LEU A 7 6.67 -2.98 -0.94
N THR A 8 5.93 -2.44 -1.88
CA THR A 8 4.49 -2.21 -1.75
C THR A 8 3.74 -2.82 -2.94
N GLY A 9 2.58 -3.43 -2.68
CA GLY A 9 1.68 -3.93 -3.74
C GLY A 9 2.02 -5.31 -4.32
N VAL A 10 3.09 -5.94 -3.84
CA VAL A 10 3.49 -7.31 -4.23
C VAL A 10 3.80 -8.12 -2.98
N GLU A 11 3.47 -9.40 -3.02
CA GLU A 11 3.93 -10.35 -2.01
C GLU A 11 5.46 -10.53 -2.12
N SER A 12 6.12 -10.68 -0.98
CA SER A 12 7.58 -10.78 -0.93
C SER A 12 8.03 -11.75 0.16
N SER A 13 9.11 -12.47 -0.11
CA SER A 13 9.75 -13.40 0.82
C SER A 13 10.57 -12.73 1.91
N VAL A 14 10.56 -11.39 2.02
CA VAL A 14 11.34 -10.63 3.02
C VAL A 14 11.04 -11.08 4.44
N LEU A 15 9.77 -11.26 4.79
CA LEU A 15 9.37 -11.69 6.14
C LEU A 15 9.83 -13.12 6.45
N PHE A 16 9.90 -13.98 5.45
CA PHE A 16 10.51 -15.31 5.60
C PHE A 16 12.01 -15.20 5.88
N HIS A 17 12.75 -14.45 5.07
CA HIS A 17 14.20 -14.29 5.25
C HIS A 17 14.56 -13.64 6.59
N ARG A 18 13.74 -12.72 7.12
CA ARG A 18 13.94 -12.16 8.46
C ARG A 18 13.86 -13.24 9.54
N ARG A 19 12.82 -14.09 9.48
CA ARG A 19 12.66 -15.21 10.43
C ARG A 19 13.85 -16.18 10.35
N VAL A 20 14.29 -16.53 9.16
CA VAL A 20 15.50 -17.36 8.97
C VAL A 20 16.73 -16.70 9.61
N MET A 21 16.95 -15.39 9.41
CA MET A 21 18.10 -14.68 10.00
C MET A 21 18.04 -14.50 11.52
N ASP A 22 16.83 -14.55 12.10
CA ASP A 22 16.62 -14.49 13.55
C ASP A 22 16.68 -15.87 14.22
N GLU A 23 16.59 -16.96 13.45
CA GLU A 23 16.55 -18.32 13.95
C GLU A 23 17.93 -18.78 14.49
N PRO A 24 17.98 -19.39 15.70
CA PRO A 24 19.23 -19.76 16.36
C PRO A 24 20.19 -20.64 15.55
N ASP A 25 19.70 -21.71 14.92
CA ASP A 25 20.54 -22.68 14.21
C ASP A 25 21.14 -22.06 12.93
N PHE A 26 20.37 -21.21 12.24
CA PHE A 26 20.87 -20.41 11.12
C PHE A 26 21.98 -19.45 11.57
N ARG A 27 21.78 -18.74 12.69
CA ARG A 27 22.78 -17.81 13.25
C ARG A 27 24.06 -18.50 13.72
N ALA A 28 23.93 -19.73 14.22
CA ALA A 28 25.06 -20.57 14.62
C ALA A 28 25.80 -21.20 13.41
N GLY A 29 25.25 -21.08 12.19
CA GLY A 29 25.77 -21.77 11.00
C GLY A 29 25.52 -23.28 11.03
N SER A 30 24.62 -23.75 11.90
CA SER A 30 24.27 -25.15 12.11
C SER A 30 23.05 -25.53 11.30
N PHE A 31 23.15 -25.48 9.97
CA PHE A 31 22.05 -25.83 9.08
C PHE A 31 22.48 -26.80 7.98
N SER A 32 21.50 -27.52 7.42
CA SER A 32 21.69 -28.49 6.35
C SER A 32 20.75 -28.18 5.18
N ILE A 33 20.84 -28.96 4.09
CA ILE A 33 19.87 -28.86 2.99
C ILE A 33 18.42 -29.18 3.45
N ARG A 34 18.28 -29.87 4.59
CA ARG A 34 16.99 -30.23 5.20
C ARG A 34 16.50 -29.21 6.22
N TYR A 35 17.19 -28.08 6.37
CA TYR A 35 16.91 -27.07 7.39
C TYR A 35 15.43 -26.66 7.47
N LEU A 36 14.80 -26.34 6.33
CA LEU A 36 13.40 -25.92 6.32
C LEU A 36 12.42 -27.04 6.72
N GLU A 37 12.80 -28.30 6.55
CA GLU A 37 12.01 -29.45 6.99
C GLU A 37 12.15 -29.68 8.51
N GLN A 38 13.25 -29.22 9.09
CA GLN A 38 13.54 -29.28 10.53
C GLN A 38 12.89 -28.11 11.29
N HIS A 39 12.63 -27.00 10.59
CA HIS A 39 12.05 -25.77 11.12
C HIS A 39 10.74 -25.37 10.40
N PRO A 40 9.68 -26.19 10.46
CA PRO A 40 8.40 -25.90 9.78
C PRO A 40 7.74 -24.59 10.25
N GLU A 41 8.02 -24.15 11.47
CA GLU A 41 7.58 -22.86 12.02
C GLU A 41 8.07 -21.64 11.23
N LEU A 42 9.16 -21.80 10.45
CA LEU A 42 9.66 -20.76 9.56
C LEU A 42 8.84 -20.66 8.27
N VAL A 43 7.94 -21.59 7.98
CA VAL A 43 7.06 -21.53 6.81
C VAL A 43 5.62 -21.27 7.25
N GLU A 44 5.17 -21.98 8.29
CA GLU A 44 3.81 -21.93 8.79
C GLU A 44 3.61 -20.80 9.80
N VAL A 45 3.49 -19.56 9.31
CA VAL A 45 3.09 -18.44 10.16
C VAL A 45 1.58 -18.33 10.18
N ALA A 46 1.02 -18.44 11.38
CA ALA A 46 -0.35 -18.06 11.64
C ALA A 46 -0.46 -16.53 11.58
N ASP A 47 -1.15 -16.02 10.57
CA ASP A 47 -1.56 -14.61 10.55
C ASP A 47 -2.43 -14.33 11.78
N SER A 48 -2.00 -13.37 12.60
CA SER A 48 -2.83 -12.95 13.74
C SER A 48 -4.02 -12.16 13.22
N ALA A 49 -5.15 -12.82 13.03
CA ALA A 49 -6.39 -12.22 12.52
C ALA A 49 -6.81 -10.95 13.30
N SER A 50 -6.51 -10.91 14.61
CA SER A 50 -6.71 -9.73 15.45
C SER A 50 -5.86 -8.54 15.01
N ALA A 51 -4.55 -8.73 14.80
CA ALA A 51 -3.67 -7.64 14.37
C ALA A 51 -4.00 -7.16 12.96
N LEU A 52 -4.38 -8.08 12.05
CA LEU A 52 -4.82 -7.72 10.71
C LEU A 52 -6.08 -6.83 10.76
N ARG A 53 -7.06 -7.17 11.61
CA ARG A 53 -8.25 -6.33 11.84
C ARG A 53 -7.90 -4.97 12.42
N ALA A 54 -7.02 -4.93 13.44
CA ALA A 54 -6.57 -3.68 14.03
C ALA A 54 -5.88 -2.77 13.01
N ALA A 55 -4.99 -3.34 12.18
CA ALA A 55 -4.32 -2.61 11.11
C ALA A 55 -5.31 -2.10 10.06
N ALA A 56 -6.31 -2.90 9.66
CA ALA A 56 -7.35 -2.49 8.72
C ALA A 56 -8.19 -1.32 9.27
N VAL A 57 -8.60 -1.38 10.55
CA VAL A 57 -9.32 -0.28 11.21
C VAL A 57 -8.47 0.98 11.28
N ALA A 58 -7.20 0.86 11.68
CA ALA A 58 -6.26 1.98 11.73
C ALA A 58 -6.07 2.62 10.35
N ALA A 59 -5.90 1.81 9.29
CA ALA A 59 -5.80 2.28 7.92
C ALA A 59 -7.05 3.03 7.46
N ALA A 60 -8.25 2.51 7.79
CA ALA A 60 -9.51 3.17 7.46
C ALA A 60 -9.67 4.53 8.16
N LEU A 61 -9.28 4.63 9.43
CA LEU A 61 -9.31 5.89 10.18
C LEU A 61 -8.29 6.90 9.66
N LEU A 62 -7.08 6.45 9.31
CA LEU A 62 -6.04 7.28 8.69
C LEU A 62 -6.50 7.83 7.34
N GLU A 63 -7.11 7.00 6.50
CA GLU A 63 -7.64 7.43 5.19
C GLU A 63 -8.81 8.43 5.34
N GLU A 64 -9.71 8.24 6.31
CA GLU A 64 -10.78 9.20 6.59
C GLU A 64 -10.20 10.55 7.07
N GLY A 65 -9.17 10.53 7.92
CA GLY A 65 -8.43 11.74 8.33
C GLY A 65 -7.77 12.43 7.13
N HIS A 66 -7.06 11.67 6.30
CA HIS A 66 -6.42 12.15 5.08
C HIS A 66 -7.45 12.79 4.13
N ARG A 67 -8.62 12.17 3.92
CA ARG A 67 -9.72 12.68 3.10
C ARG A 67 -10.32 13.98 3.63
N ARG A 68 -10.42 14.17 4.95
CA ARG A 68 -10.92 15.42 5.55
C ARG A 68 -9.98 16.59 5.29
N LEU A 69 -8.67 16.36 5.40
CA LEU A 69 -7.63 17.37 5.18
C LEU A 69 -7.45 17.71 3.69
N HIS A 70 -7.49 16.68 2.84
CA HIS A 70 -7.32 16.82 1.39
C HIS A 70 -8.65 16.89 0.65
N ARG A 71 -9.71 17.34 1.33
CA ARG A 71 -10.98 17.63 0.67
C ARG A 71 -10.75 18.79 -0.28
N THR A 72 -10.50 18.46 -1.55
CA THR A 72 -10.51 19.44 -2.63
C THR A 72 -11.82 20.22 -2.50
N SER A 73 -11.70 21.54 -2.46
CA SER A 73 -12.87 22.41 -2.48
C SER A 73 -13.66 22.03 -3.72
N ARG A 74 -14.78 21.33 -3.53
CA ARG A 74 -15.74 21.13 -4.60
C ARG A 74 -16.06 22.54 -5.03
N ILE A 75 -15.78 22.88 -6.30
CA ILE A 75 -16.13 24.15 -6.91
C ILE A 75 -17.52 24.49 -6.39
N SER A 76 -17.59 25.42 -5.44
CA SER A 76 -18.84 25.75 -4.79
C SER A 76 -19.72 26.27 -5.92
N GLY A 77 -20.92 25.70 -6.05
CA GLY A 77 -21.91 26.04 -7.07
C GLY A 77 -22.48 27.46 -6.90
N ASN A 78 -21.67 28.41 -6.43
CA ASN A 78 -21.87 29.84 -6.51
C ASN A 78 -20.78 30.45 -7.41
N GLY A 79 -20.48 29.78 -8.52
CA GLY A 79 -19.87 30.43 -9.66
C GLY A 79 -20.90 31.43 -10.18
N SER A 80 -20.61 32.72 -10.01
CA SER A 80 -21.14 33.75 -10.88
C SER A 80 -21.14 33.23 -12.31
N ASN A 81 -22.12 33.66 -13.11
CA ASN A 81 -22.39 33.24 -14.49
C ASN A 81 -21.25 33.54 -15.50
N THR A 82 -20.01 33.67 -15.02
CA THR A 82 -18.78 33.88 -15.75
C THR A 82 -18.32 32.54 -16.31
N ILE A 83 -18.38 32.42 -17.65
CA ILE A 83 -17.84 31.29 -18.40
C ILE A 83 -16.43 30.98 -17.89
N SER A 84 -16.18 29.73 -17.47
CA SER A 84 -14.85 29.32 -17.00
C SER A 84 -13.82 29.52 -18.11
N ALA A 85 -12.59 29.91 -17.75
CA ALA A 85 -11.53 30.19 -18.72
C ALA A 85 -11.30 29.04 -19.72
N TRP A 86 -11.44 27.79 -19.26
CA TRP A 86 -11.37 26.58 -20.09
C TRP A 86 -12.55 26.37 -21.06
N ARG A 87 -13.73 26.91 -20.73
CA ARG A 87 -14.88 26.97 -21.67
C ARG A 87 -14.75 28.14 -22.63
N ALA A 88 -14.23 29.28 -22.17
CA ALA A 88 -13.99 30.46 -23.02
C ALA A 88 -12.90 30.19 -24.07
N SER A 89 -11.96 29.29 -23.77
CA SER A 89 -10.86 28.95 -24.67
C SER A 89 -11.21 28.02 -25.84
N GLY A 90 -12.50 27.66 -26.04
CA GLY A 90 -13.01 27.00 -27.25
C GLY A 90 -12.36 25.65 -27.63
N TRP A 91 -13.11 24.55 -27.56
CA TRP A 91 -12.59 23.23 -27.96
C TRP A 91 -12.32 23.16 -29.49
N PRO A 92 -11.08 22.84 -29.93
CA PRO A 92 -10.64 23.07 -31.31
C PRO A 92 -11.17 22.09 -32.38
N TRP A 93 -12.07 21.17 -32.06
CA TRP A 93 -12.50 20.11 -33.01
C TRP A 93 -13.95 20.16 -33.49
N ARG A 94 -14.68 21.26 -33.29
CA ARG A 94 -16.00 21.43 -33.92
C ARG A 94 -15.86 21.95 -35.35
N ARG A 95 -15.40 21.09 -36.27
CA ARG A 95 -15.46 21.36 -37.71
C ARG A 95 -16.88 21.10 -38.23
N GLU A 96 -17.40 22.12 -38.90
CA GLU A 96 -18.65 22.16 -39.64
C GLU A 96 -18.73 21.02 -40.66
N ARG A 97 -19.92 20.45 -40.83
CA ARG A 97 -20.29 19.54 -41.93
C ARG A 97 -21.13 20.36 -42.92
N PRO A 98 -21.04 20.05 -44.23
CA PRO A 98 -21.29 20.97 -45.36
C PRO A 98 -22.73 21.45 -45.51
#